data_AF-A0A5F1ZXA3-F1
#
_entry.id   AF-A0A5F1ZXA3-F1
#
_cell.length_a   1.000
_cell.length_b   1.000
_cell.length_c   1.000
_cell.angle_alpha   90.00
_cell.angle_beta   90.00
_cell.angle_gamma   90.00
#
_symmetry.space_group_name_H-M   'P 1'
#
loop_
_entity.id
_entity.type
_entity.pdbx_description
1 polymer ?
#
loop_
_entity_poly.entity_id
_entity_poly.type
_entity_poly.pdbx_seq_one_letter_code
_entity_poly.pdbx_strand_id
1 'polypeptide(L)'
;MFIRLPTKTIPILFYNSMIRYPIFLLLPLFLITLEAKSPNPCSNQKDKAEQKECFQKQYQTADKELNEVYKNVRKSLSDPDKEELKKVQRLWIGYRDGVCEGPMYSSDETGIETISCKADATKARTSYLQKVWIFGKFPKDGLGIYTDGFGGRLRLFRAKGKSDRFQLNVVRGPTAHLGEMDGDWTPNPEGKWTWSSPQNCKAEDPECCILKFQTFDTRIEVEEVACSGFHGARAYFDGDYRYEFK
;
A
#
# COMPACT_ATOMS: atom_id res chain seq x y z
N MET A 1 31.83 40.90 42.89
CA MET A 1 31.85 41.15 41.43
C MET A 1 30.43 40.93 40.91
N PHE A 2 29.62 41.99 40.93
CA PHE A 2 28.23 41.96 40.48
C PHE A 2 28.18 42.55 39.06
N ILE A 3 27.84 41.73 38.07
CA ILE A 3 27.74 42.17 36.68
C ILE A 3 26.31 42.67 36.45
N ARG A 4 26.20 43.99 36.33
CA ARG A 4 25.01 44.76 35.94
C ARG A 4 24.77 44.56 34.44
N LEU A 5 23.57 44.17 34.05
CA LEU A 5 23.11 44.18 32.66
C LEU A 5 22.84 45.63 32.20
N PRO A 6 23.24 46.04 30.98
CA PRO A 6 22.79 47.30 30.41
C PRO A 6 21.46 47.13 29.68
N THR A 7 20.52 48.00 30.03
CA THR A 7 19.27 48.27 29.33
C THR A 7 19.55 48.93 27.98
N LYS A 8 18.94 48.43 26.90
CA LYS A 8 18.80 49.19 25.64
C LYS A 8 17.34 49.34 25.28
N THR A 9 16.99 50.61 25.12
CA THR A 9 15.72 51.21 24.77
C THR A 9 15.31 50.89 23.33
N ILE A 10 14.02 50.65 23.16
CA ILE A 10 13.29 50.41 21.91
C ILE A 10 12.87 51.77 21.32
N PRO A 11 12.96 52.01 20.00
CA PRO A 11 12.08 52.96 19.33
C PRO A 11 10.93 52.22 18.64
N ILE A 12 9.74 52.63 19.04
CA ILE A 12 8.45 52.31 18.45
C ILE A 12 8.34 53.08 17.14
N LEU A 13 8.06 52.39 16.03
CA LEU A 13 7.44 53.03 14.87
C LEU A 13 6.10 52.38 14.59
N PHE A 14 5.09 53.19 14.86
CA PHE A 14 3.70 53.00 14.47
C PHE A 14 3.59 52.89 12.95
N TYR A 15 2.86 51.87 12.46
CA TYR A 15 2.02 52.07 11.29
C TYR A 15 0.71 51.30 11.48
N ASN A 16 -0.36 52.08 11.68
CA ASN A 16 -1.74 51.64 11.64
C ASN A 16 -2.11 51.24 10.20
N SER A 17 -2.82 50.12 10.04
CA SER A 17 -4.10 50.15 9.31
C SER A 17 -4.91 48.90 9.59
N MET A 18 -6.14 49.15 10.05
CA MET A 18 -7.20 48.21 10.38
C MET A 18 -7.72 47.51 9.11
N ILE A 19 -7.98 46.20 9.16
CA ILE A 19 -9.19 45.59 8.59
C ILE A 19 -9.55 44.34 9.43
N ARG A 20 -10.63 44.43 10.23
CA ARG A 20 -11.26 43.30 10.93
C ARG A 20 -12.44 42.79 10.09
N TYR A 21 -12.30 41.63 9.45
CA TYR A 21 -13.45 40.89 8.91
C TYR A 21 -13.82 39.75 9.86
N PRO A 22 -15.09 39.58 10.27
CA PRO A 22 -15.51 38.42 11.04
C PRO A 22 -15.62 37.23 10.08
N ILE A 23 -14.66 36.32 10.13
CA ILE A 23 -14.76 35.03 9.43
C ILE A 23 -15.70 34.15 10.25
N PHE A 24 -16.94 34.02 9.80
CA PHE A 24 -17.83 32.94 10.21
C PHE A 24 -17.22 31.62 9.73
N LEU A 25 -16.65 30.85 10.65
CA LEU A 25 -16.17 29.49 10.42
C LEU A 25 -17.37 28.56 10.19
N LEU A 26 -17.80 28.42 8.93
CA LEU A 26 -18.61 27.29 8.48
C LEU A 26 -17.70 26.06 8.41
N LEU A 27 -17.72 25.24 9.46
CA LEU A 27 -17.08 23.93 9.46
C LEU A 27 -17.84 23.03 8.45
N PRO A 28 -17.22 22.56 7.36
CA PRO A 28 -17.88 21.60 6.49
C PRO A 28 -17.95 20.27 7.25
N LEU A 29 -19.17 19.78 7.52
CA LEU A 29 -19.39 18.41 7.95
C LEU A 29 -18.90 17.48 6.82
N PHE A 30 -17.69 16.97 6.99
CA PHE A 30 -17.17 15.90 6.13
C PHE A 30 -17.92 14.62 6.53
N LEU A 31 -18.94 14.26 5.75
CA LEU A 31 -19.64 12.99 5.87
C LEU A 31 -18.66 11.88 5.45
N ILE A 32 -18.00 11.27 6.42
CA ILE A 32 -17.23 10.05 6.21
C ILE A 32 -18.26 8.93 5.99
N THR A 33 -18.41 8.48 4.74
CA THR A 33 -19.19 7.29 4.43
C THR A 33 -18.41 6.07 4.94
N LEU A 34 -18.76 5.56 6.12
CA LEU A 34 -18.36 4.23 6.56
C LEU A 34 -19.09 3.22 5.68
N GLU A 35 -18.38 2.59 4.74
CA GLU A 35 -18.89 1.45 3.98
C GLU A 35 -19.08 0.26 4.95
N ALA A 36 -20.31 0.04 5.40
CA ALA A 36 -20.65 -1.15 6.17
C ALA A 36 -20.62 -2.37 5.25
N LYS A 37 -19.62 -3.25 5.44
CA LYS A 37 -19.58 -4.57 4.79
C LYS A 37 -20.80 -5.36 5.26
N SER A 38 -21.68 -5.77 4.35
CA SER A 38 -22.86 -6.59 4.68
C SER A 38 -22.41 -7.88 5.39
N PRO A 39 -23.14 -8.36 6.41
CA PRO A 39 -22.81 -9.60 7.10
C PRO A 39 -22.69 -10.77 6.11
N ASN A 40 -21.64 -11.60 6.28
CA ASN A 40 -21.47 -12.76 5.41
C ASN A 40 -22.61 -13.77 5.69
N PRO A 41 -23.29 -14.32 4.67
CA PRO A 41 -24.38 -15.27 4.86
C PRO A 41 -23.97 -16.56 5.63
N CYS A 42 -22.68 -16.91 5.64
CA CYS A 42 -22.16 -18.01 6.47
C CYS A 42 -22.08 -17.66 7.97
N SER A 43 -22.10 -16.38 8.34
CA SER A 43 -22.02 -15.96 9.75
C SER A 43 -23.27 -16.31 10.56
N ASN A 44 -24.42 -16.54 9.91
CA ASN A 44 -25.71 -16.78 10.57
C ASN A 44 -26.09 -18.26 10.70
N GLN A 45 -25.16 -19.19 10.48
CA GLN A 45 -25.44 -20.62 10.64
C GLN A 45 -25.60 -20.98 12.12
N LYS A 46 -26.48 -21.95 12.41
CA LYS A 46 -26.88 -22.29 13.78
C LYS A 46 -25.80 -23.07 14.54
N ASP A 47 -25.03 -23.87 13.82
CA ASP A 47 -23.96 -24.71 14.36
C ASP A 47 -22.58 -24.32 13.79
N LYS A 48 -21.53 -24.48 14.61
CA LYS A 48 -20.15 -24.14 14.21
C LYS A 48 -19.62 -25.04 13.08
N ALA A 49 -20.03 -26.31 13.01
CA ALA A 49 -19.63 -27.19 11.92
C ALA A 49 -20.31 -26.79 10.61
N GLU A 50 -21.62 -26.48 10.65
CA GLU A 50 -22.35 -25.94 9.48
C GLU A 50 -21.76 -24.61 9.01
N GLN A 51 -21.41 -23.73 9.95
CA GLN A 51 -20.72 -22.47 9.66
C GLN A 51 -19.39 -22.71 8.95
N LYS A 52 -18.55 -23.60 9.49
CA LYS A 52 -17.25 -23.94 8.90
C LYS A 52 -17.41 -24.54 7.50
N GLU A 53 -18.36 -25.44 7.30
CA GLU A 53 -18.64 -26.02 5.99
C GLU A 53 -19.07 -24.95 4.97
N CYS A 54 -19.89 -23.99 5.40
CA CYS A 54 -20.30 -22.86 4.56
C CYS A 54 -19.09 -22.02 4.12
N PHE A 55 -18.21 -21.64 5.05
CA PHE A 55 -16.99 -20.90 4.72
C PHE A 55 -16.03 -21.70 3.83
N GLN A 56 -15.94 -23.02 4.04
CA GLN A 56 -15.14 -23.91 3.20
C GLN A 56 -15.65 -23.91 1.75
N LYS A 57 -16.98 -23.95 1.53
CA LYS A 57 -17.58 -23.84 0.19
C LYS A 57 -17.29 -22.49 -0.46
N GLN A 58 -17.33 -21.40 0.30
CA GLN A 58 -16.96 -20.07 -0.21
C GLN A 58 -15.49 -20.04 -0.64
N TYR A 59 -14.59 -20.60 0.16
CA TYR A 59 -13.17 -20.66 -0.20
C TYR A 59 -12.94 -21.51 -1.45
N GLN A 60 -13.54 -22.70 -1.55
CA GLN A 60 -13.45 -23.55 -2.73
C GLN A 60 -13.96 -22.86 -4.00
N THR A 61 -15.05 -22.08 -3.88
CA THR A 61 -15.60 -21.30 -4.99
C THR A 61 -14.60 -20.23 -5.44
N ALA A 62 -14.03 -19.48 -4.50
CA ALA A 62 -13.02 -18.45 -4.79
C ALA A 62 -11.75 -19.06 -5.41
N ASP A 63 -11.29 -20.21 -4.92
CA ASP A 63 -10.11 -20.90 -5.44
C ASP A 63 -10.33 -21.41 -6.87
N LYS A 64 -11.52 -21.96 -7.15
CA LYS A 64 -11.89 -22.36 -8.51
C LYS A 64 -11.85 -21.16 -9.47
N GLU A 65 -12.44 -20.04 -9.08
CA GLU A 65 -12.46 -18.82 -9.88
C GLU A 65 -11.03 -18.28 -10.12
N LEU A 66 -10.20 -18.23 -9.08
CA LEU A 66 -8.79 -17.83 -9.19
C LEU A 66 -8.05 -18.69 -10.21
N ASN A 67 -8.24 -20.01 -10.16
CA ASN A 67 -7.59 -20.94 -11.08
C ASN A 67 -8.06 -20.76 -12.53
N GLU A 68 -9.34 -20.47 -12.76
CA GLU A 68 -9.87 -20.16 -14.09
C GLU A 68 -9.28 -18.85 -14.64
N VAL A 69 -9.27 -17.78 -13.83
CA VAL A 69 -8.65 -16.49 -14.20
C VAL A 69 -7.16 -16.65 -14.48
N TYR A 70 -6.42 -17.34 -13.60
CA TYR A 70 -4.99 -17.61 -13.79
C TYR A 70 -4.71 -18.32 -15.11
N LYS A 71 -5.49 -19.35 -15.46
CA LYS A 71 -5.36 -20.04 -16.76
C LYS A 71 -5.63 -19.10 -17.93
N ASN A 72 -6.63 -18.24 -17.83
CA ASN A 72 -6.98 -17.30 -18.90
C ASN A 72 -5.91 -16.22 -19.08
N VAL A 73 -5.42 -15.62 -17.99
CA VAL A 73 -4.29 -14.68 -18.03
C VAL A 73 -3.08 -15.32 -18.69
N ARG A 74 -2.70 -16.55 -18.30
CA ARG A 74 -1.54 -17.22 -18.89
C ARG A 74 -1.64 -17.44 -20.39
N LYS A 75 -2.84 -17.58 -20.95
CA LYS A 75 -3.03 -17.75 -22.41
C LYS A 75 -2.68 -16.49 -23.19
N SER A 76 -2.82 -15.30 -22.59
CA SER A 76 -2.51 -14.03 -23.26
C SER A 76 -1.07 -13.55 -23.07
N LEU A 77 -0.27 -14.27 -22.27
CA LEU A 77 1.10 -13.88 -21.93
C LEU A 77 2.14 -14.53 -22.85
N SER A 78 3.30 -13.87 -22.98
CA SER A 78 4.50 -14.47 -23.56
C SER A 78 5.03 -15.60 -22.67
N ASP A 79 5.90 -16.48 -23.19
CA ASP A 79 6.45 -17.57 -22.38
C ASP A 79 7.29 -17.08 -21.18
N PRO A 80 8.13 -16.04 -21.30
CA PRO A 80 8.78 -15.43 -20.13
C PRO A 80 7.77 -14.93 -19.09
N ASP A 81 6.74 -14.20 -19.51
CA ASP A 81 5.72 -13.65 -18.60
C ASP A 81 4.89 -14.75 -17.93
N LYS A 82 4.64 -15.88 -18.63
CA LYS A 82 3.98 -17.06 -18.04
C LYS A 82 4.79 -17.65 -16.90
N GLU A 83 6.10 -17.73 -17.04
CA GLU A 83 6.98 -18.25 -15.98
C GLU A 83 7.14 -17.24 -14.84
N GLU A 84 7.20 -15.94 -15.14
CA GLU A 84 7.14 -14.89 -14.13
C GLU A 84 5.85 -14.98 -13.32
N LEU A 85 4.69 -14.97 -13.98
CA LEU A 85 3.39 -15.06 -13.31
C LEU A 85 3.28 -16.33 -12.47
N LYS A 86 3.77 -17.48 -12.96
CA LYS A 86 3.79 -18.74 -12.21
C LYS A 86 4.65 -18.64 -10.95
N LYS A 87 5.83 -18.01 -11.02
CA LYS A 87 6.69 -17.76 -9.85
C LYS A 87 5.97 -16.87 -8.85
N VAL A 88 5.44 -15.73 -9.28
CA VAL A 88 4.74 -14.76 -8.43
C VAL A 88 3.48 -15.39 -7.80
N GLN A 89 2.73 -16.20 -8.54
CA GLN A 89 1.53 -16.87 -8.03
C GLN A 89 1.86 -17.89 -6.93
N ARG A 90 2.98 -18.60 -7.03
CA ARG A 90 3.46 -19.50 -5.97
C ARG A 90 3.87 -18.73 -4.71
N LEU A 91 4.57 -17.61 -4.87
CA LEU A 91 4.91 -16.73 -3.76
C LEU A 91 3.63 -16.19 -3.08
N TRP A 92 2.62 -15.82 -3.88
CA TRP A 92 1.33 -15.36 -3.36
C TRP A 92 0.61 -16.40 -2.52
N ILE A 93 0.68 -17.70 -2.88
CA ILE A 93 0.11 -18.78 -2.05
C ILE A 93 0.78 -18.79 -0.67
N GLY A 94 2.12 -18.72 -0.63
CA GLY A 94 2.87 -18.65 0.63
C GLY A 94 2.52 -17.41 1.46
N TYR A 95 2.37 -16.25 0.80
CA TYR A 95 1.92 -15.02 1.44
C TYR A 95 0.51 -15.17 2.03
N ARG A 96 -0.45 -15.69 1.26
CA ARG A 96 -1.83 -15.93 1.71
C ARG A 96 -1.84 -16.81 2.96
N ASP A 97 -1.15 -17.95 2.89
CA ASP A 97 -1.15 -18.91 3.99
C ASP A 97 -0.43 -18.33 5.22
N GLY A 98 0.70 -17.63 5.04
CA GLY A 98 1.40 -16.94 6.13
C GLY A 98 0.58 -15.82 6.80
N VAL A 99 -0.21 -15.07 6.05
CA VAL A 99 -1.12 -14.05 6.61
C VAL A 99 -2.31 -14.68 7.32
N CYS A 100 -2.93 -15.69 6.71
CA CYS A 100 -4.16 -16.29 7.24
C CYS A 100 -3.95 -17.32 8.34
N GLU A 101 -2.73 -17.85 8.50
CA GLU A 101 -2.34 -18.77 9.59
C GLU A 101 -1.34 -18.10 10.55
N GLY A 102 -1.08 -16.81 10.37
CA GLY A 102 -0.15 -16.04 11.18
C GLY A 102 -0.69 -15.71 12.58
N PRO A 103 0.10 -14.97 13.39
CA PRO A 103 -0.23 -14.69 14.80
C PRO A 103 -1.60 -14.05 15.02
N MET A 104 -2.11 -13.30 14.04
CA MET A 104 -3.43 -12.65 14.09
C MET A 104 -4.59 -13.66 14.23
N TYR A 105 -4.42 -14.88 13.74
CA TYR A 105 -5.41 -15.95 13.80
C TYR A 105 -5.03 -17.05 14.80
N SER A 106 -4.05 -16.80 15.68
CA SER A 106 -3.56 -17.80 16.65
C SER A 106 -4.61 -18.27 17.67
N SER A 107 -5.67 -17.47 17.88
CA SER A 107 -6.82 -17.81 18.73
C SER A 107 -7.99 -18.44 17.97
N ASP A 108 -7.87 -18.68 16.66
CA ASP A 108 -8.94 -19.30 15.85
C ASP A 108 -9.01 -20.82 16.09
N GLU A 109 -9.60 -21.22 17.22
CA GLU A 109 -9.78 -22.62 17.58
C GLU A 109 -10.67 -23.39 16.58
N THR A 110 -11.53 -22.68 15.85
CA THR A 110 -12.51 -23.29 14.94
C THR A 110 -11.96 -23.48 13.52
N GLY A 111 -10.93 -22.71 13.15
CA GLY A 111 -10.43 -22.58 11.79
C GLY A 111 -11.33 -21.76 10.86
N ILE A 112 -12.41 -21.16 11.37
CA ILE A 112 -13.41 -20.45 10.56
C ILE A 112 -12.83 -19.11 10.08
N GLU A 113 -12.14 -18.38 10.94
CA GLU A 113 -11.53 -17.10 10.60
C GLU A 113 -10.40 -17.29 9.58
N THR A 114 -9.59 -18.33 9.77
CA THR A 114 -8.54 -18.78 8.85
C THR A 114 -9.11 -19.06 7.46
N ILE A 115 -10.18 -19.86 7.36
CA ILE A 115 -10.82 -20.19 6.08
C ILE A 115 -11.42 -18.93 5.44
N SER A 116 -12.07 -18.07 6.24
CA SER A 116 -12.63 -16.80 5.75
C SER A 116 -11.54 -15.88 5.21
N CYS A 117 -10.40 -15.77 5.90
CA CYS A 117 -9.25 -15.02 5.43
C CYS A 117 -8.74 -15.54 4.08
N LYS A 118 -8.58 -16.86 3.95
CA LYS A 118 -8.14 -17.49 2.70
C LYS A 118 -9.11 -17.22 1.56
N ALA A 119 -10.42 -17.26 1.82
CA ALA A 119 -11.44 -16.93 0.84
C ALA A 119 -11.33 -15.46 0.36
N ASP A 120 -11.24 -14.50 1.28
CA ASP A 120 -11.16 -13.08 0.96
C ASP A 120 -9.85 -12.73 0.24
N ALA A 121 -8.71 -13.26 0.68
CA ALA A 121 -7.42 -13.10 0.00
C ALA A 121 -7.45 -13.68 -1.42
N THR A 122 -8.11 -14.82 -1.63
CA THR A 122 -8.24 -15.47 -2.94
C THR A 122 -9.12 -14.67 -3.89
N LYS A 123 -10.23 -14.09 -3.40
CA LYS A 123 -11.05 -13.15 -4.19
C LYS A 123 -10.27 -11.89 -4.57
N ALA A 124 -9.54 -11.30 -3.62
CA ALA A 124 -8.70 -10.13 -3.89
C ALA A 124 -7.63 -10.44 -4.95
N ARG A 125 -7.02 -11.63 -4.90
CA ARG A 125 -6.04 -12.05 -5.91
C ARG A 125 -6.65 -12.23 -7.29
N THR A 126 -7.86 -12.77 -7.37
CA THR A 126 -8.60 -12.91 -8.63
C THR A 126 -8.80 -11.54 -9.28
N SER A 127 -9.25 -10.55 -8.51
CA SER A 127 -9.39 -9.15 -8.95
C SER A 127 -8.06 -8.53 -9.38
N TYR A 128 -6.99 -8.77 -8.62
CA TYR A 128 -5.64 -8.34 -8.98
C TYR A 128 -5.20 -8.91 -10.34
N LEU A 129 -5.36 -10.23 -10.57
CA LEU A 129 -4.98 -10.85 -11.84
C LEU A 129 -5.75 -10.25 -13.02
N GLN A 130 -7.04 -9.99 -12.85
CA GLN A 130 -7.87 -9.37 -13.89
C GLN A 130 -7.40 -7.94 -14.21
N LYS A 131 -7.23 -7.09 -13.20
CA LYS A 131 -6.90 -5.67 -13.39
C LYS A 131 -5.47 -5.44 -13.89
N VAL A 132 -4.53 -6.20 -13.35
CA VAL A 132 -3.10 -5.91 -13.46
C VAL A 132 -2.45 -6.69 -14.60
N TRP A 133 -2.80 -7.97 -14.77
CA TRP A 133 -2.13 -8.83 -15.74
C TRP A 133 -2.83 -8.90 -17.11
N ILE A 134 -4.11 -8.53 -17.19
CA ILE A 134 -4.86 -8.48 -18.47
C ILE A 134 -4.85 -7.05 -19.05
N PHE A 135 -5.09 -6.05 -18.20
CA PHE A 135 -5.34 -4.66 -18.65
C PHE A 135 -4.26 -3.65 -18.24
N GLY A 136 -3.29 -4.06 -17.41
CA GLY A 136 -2.26 -3.20 -16.87
C GLY A 136 -1.20 -2.79 -17.90
N LYS A 137 -1.56 -1.93 -18.85
CA LYS A 137 -0.57 -1.22 -19.67
C LYS A 137 -0.05 -0.02 -18.90
N PHE A 138 1.26 0.15 -18.91
CA PHE A 138 1.90 1.29 -18.25
C PHE A 138 1.38 2.62 -18.85
N PRO A 139 0.90 3.56 -18.03
CA PRO A 139 0.42 4.85 -18.53
C PRO A 139 1.58 5.65 -19.14
N LYS A 140 1.33 6.37 -20.24
CA LYS A 140 2.38 7.09 -20.98
C LYS A 140 3.12 8.13 -20.15
N ASP A 141 2.43 8.76 -19.20
CA ASP A 141 3.00 9.75 -18.28
C ASP A 141 3.53 9.11 -16.98
N GLY A 142 3.39 7.79 -16.80
CA GLY A 142 3.78 7.08 -15.60
C GLY A 142 2.95 7.41 -14.36
N LEU A 143 1.85 8.16 -14.49
CA LEU A 143 1.02 8.55 -13.35
C LEU A 143 -0.13 7.56 -13.18
N GLY A 144 -0.43 7.19 -11.93
CA GLY A 144 -1.44 6.19 -11.67
C GLY A 144 -1.37 5.53 -10.31
N ILE A 145 -2.12 4.45 -10.18
CA ILE A 145 -2.08 3.55 -9.02
C ILE A 145 -1.48 2.25 -9.50
N TYR A 146 -0.56 1.72 -8.70
CA TYR A 146 0.16 0.49 -8.93
C TYR A 146 0.05 -0.38 -7.68
N THR A 147 0.07 -1.69 -7.85
CA THR A 147 0.03 -2.65 -6.75
C THR A 147 0.95 -3.82 -7.03
N ASP A 148 1.56 -4.35 -5.97
CA ASP A 148 2.38 -5.57 -6.02
C ASP A 148 1.52 -6.85 -5.94
N GLY A 149 0.26 -6.74 -5.49
CA GLY A 149 -0.61 -7.87 -5.21
C GLY A 149 -0.28 -8.62 -3.91
N PHE A 150 0.55 -8.05 -3.05
CA PHE A 150 0.99 -8.54 -1.74
C PHE A 150 0.69 -7.55 -0.59
N GLY A 151 -0.22 -6.59 -0.82
CA GLY A 151 -0.60 -5.58 0.17
C GLY A 151 0.12 -4.25 0.02
N GLY A 152 0.95 -4.09 -1.02
CA GLY A 152 1.56 -2.83 -1.42
C GLY A 152 0.73 -2.07 -2.45
N ARG A 153 0.68 -0.75 -2.28
CA ARG A 153 0.08 0.21 -3.21
C ARG A 153 0.98 1.43 -3.38
N LEU A 154 1.44 1.64 -4.61
CA LEU A 154 2.20 2.81 -5.03
C LEU A 154 1.28 3.71 -5.85
N ARG A 155 1.22 4.99 -5.52
CA ARG A 155 0.48 6.00 -6.27
C ARG A 155 1.46 7.06 -6.76
N LEU A 156 1.50 7.27 -8.07
CA LEU A 156 2.23 8.35 -8.71
C LEU A 156 1.23 9.41 -9.20
N PHE A 157 1.43 10.66 -8.79
CA PHE A 157 0.46 11.72 -9.09
C PHE A 157 1.11 13.10 -9.19
N ARG A 158 0.50 13.96 -10.00
CA ARG A 158 0.87 15.38 -10.06
C ARG A 158 0.19 16.16 -8.95
N ALA A 159 0.96 16.77 -8.06
CA ALA A 159 0.42 17.71 -7.09
C ALA A 159 -0.08 18.99 -7.81
N LYS A 160 -1.17 19.60 -7.33
CA LYS A 160 -1.80 20.77 -7.99
C LYS A 160 -0.78 21.88 -8.27
N GLY A 161 -0.44 22.08 -9.55
CA GLY A 161 0.51 23.10 -10.02
C GLY A 161 1.97 22.88 -9.60
N LYS A 162 2.37 21.66 -9.22
CA LYS A 162 3.69 21.33 -8.65
C LYS A 162 4.34 20.13 -9.38
N SER A 163 5.44 19.64 -8.80
CA SER A 163 6.15 18.41 -9.17
C SER A 163 5.29 17.15 -8.97
N ASP A 164 5.69 16.10 -9.67
CA ASP A 164 5.15 14.76 -9.48
C ASP A 164 5.61 14.20 -8.13
N ARG A 165 4.74 13.40 -7.51
CA ARG A 165 4.93 12.83 -6.16
C ARG A 165 4.59 11.36 -6.16
N PHE A 166 5.17 10.63 -5.22
CA PHE A 166 4.75 9.28 -4.90
C PHE A 166 4.10 9.22 -3.52
N GLN A 167 3.19 8.26 -3.36
CA GLN A 167 2.69 7.78 -2.07
C GLN A 167 2.73 6.26 -2.11
N LEU A 168 3.39 5.64 -1.15
CA LEU A 168 3.61 4.22 -1.05
C LEU A 168 3.07 3.72 0.29
N ASN A 169 2.05 2.87 0.23
CA ASN A 169 1.44 2.27 1.41
C ASN A 169 1.57 0.75 1.33
N VAL A 170 1.92 0.11 2.44
CA VAL A 170 2.05 -1.35 2.52
C VAL A 170 1.37 -1.87 3.78
N VAL A 171 0.71 -3.02 3.66
CA VAL A 171 0.13 -3.76 4.80
C VAL A 171 0.67 -5.18 4.75
N ARG A 172 1.91 -5.35 5.21
CA ARG A 172 2.61 -6.65 5.24
C ARG A 172 3.82 -6.60 6.17
N GLY A 173 4.20 -7.75 6.68
CA GLY A 173 5.20 -7.91 7.74
C GLY A 173 4.72 -8.91 8.79
N PRO A 174 5.57 -9.33 9.75
CA PRO A 174 5.23 -10.40 10.70
C PRO A 174 3.99 -10.10 11.57
N THR A 175 3.65 -8.83 11.68
CA THR A 175 2.56 -8.29 12.51
C THR A 175 1.57 -7.46 11.70
N ALA A 176 1.64 -7.51 10.36
CA ALA A 176 0.73 -6.82 9.44
C ALA A 176 0.52 -5.32 9.72
N HIS A 177 1.55 -4.61 10.19
CA HIS A 177 1.42 -3.17 10.39
C HIS A 177 1.34 -2.42 9.05
N LEU A 178 0.77 -1.23 9.14
CA LEU A 178 0.75 -0.25 8.06
C LEU A 178 2.09 0.47 7.98
N GLY A 179 2.71 0.44 6.80
CA GLY A 179 3.82 1.32 6.44
C GLY A 179 3.34 2.34 5.41
N GLU A 180 3.66 3.61 5.63
CA GLU A 180 3.35 4.69 4.69
C GLU A 180 4.61 5.52 4.43
N MET A 181 4.84 5.85 3.17
CA MET A 181 5.92 6.70 2.70
C MET A 181 5.40 7.62 1.60
N ASP A 182 5.78 8.88 1.62
CA ASP A 182 5.47 9.81 0.54
C ASP A 182 6.62 10.78 0.28
N GLY A 183 6.74 11.21 -0.97
CA GLY A 183 7.90 11.99 -1.39
C GLY A 183 7.73 12.63 -2.74
N ASP A 184 8.79 13.26 -3.22
CA ASP A 184 8.91 13.70 -4.59
C ASP A 184 9.24 12.53 -5.53
N TRP A 185 8.78 12.65 -6.76
CA TRP A 185 8.99 11.67 -7.81
C TRP A 185 9.69 12.35 -8.99
N THR A 186 11.01 12.11 -9.14
CA THR A 186 11.81 12.72 -10.21
C THR A 186 12.74 11.69 -10.88
N PRO A 187 12.17 10.67 -11.56
CA PRO A 187 12.99 9.65 -12.23
C PRO A 187 13.87 10.26 -13.31
N ASN A 188 15.07 9.71 -13.46
CA ASN A 188 15.98 10.05 -14.54
C ASN A 188 15.48 9.50 -15.90
N PRO A 189 16.11 9.85 -17.03
CA PRO A 189 15.70 9.35 -18.35
C PRO A 189 15.77 7.82 -18.51
N GLU A 190 16.48 7.10 -17.64
CA GLU A 190 16.51 5.63 -17.60
C GLU A 190 15.37 5.03 -16.76
N GLY A 191 14.47 5.85 -16.22
CA GLY A 191 13.37 5.41 -15.36
C GLY A 191 13.79 5.02 -13.94
N LYS A 192 14.99 5.42 -13.50
CA LYS A 192 15.51 5.16 -12.15
C LYS A 192 15.32 6.39 -11.25
N TRP A 193 14.98 6.14 -9.99
CA TRP A 193 14.86 7.18 -8.97
C TRP A 193 15.37 6.66 -7.63
N THR A 194 16.10 7.49 -6.88
CA THR A 194 16.50 7.17 -5.50
C THR A 194 15.92 8.25 -4.60
N TRP A 195 15.02 7.85 -3.73
CA TRP A 195 14.46 8.70 -2.70
C TRP A 195 15.11 8.38 -1.35
N SER A 196 15.34 9.41 -0.55
CA SER A 196 15.84 9.25 0.82
C SER A 196 15.20 10.24 1.78
N SER A 197 14.99 9.79 3.01
CA SER A 197 14.56 10.63 4.13
C SER A 197 15.35 10.25 5.39
N PRO A 198 16.10 11.18 6.02
CA PRO A 198 16.36 12.54 5.56
C PRO A 198 17.03 12.61 4.18
N GLN A 199 16.92 13.73 3.49
CA GLN A 199 17.43 13.84 2.12
C GLN A 199 18.95 13.63 2.06
N ASN A 200 19.41 12.76 1.15
CA ASN A 200 20.80 12.38 0.93
C ASN A 200 21.48 11.70 2.15
N CYS A 201 20.71 11.08 3.04
CA CYS A 201 21.26 10.23 4.10
C CYS A 201 21.93 8.97 3.54
N LYS A 202 22.78 8.34 4.35
CA LYS A 202 23.52 7.12 3.98
C LYS A 202 22.83 5.89 4.57
N ALA A 203 23.04 4.74 3.93
CA ALA A 203 22.42 3.48 4.36
C ALA A 203 22.84 3.05 5.77
N GLU A 204 24.00 3.51 6.25
CA GLU A 204 24.48 3.22 7.59
C GLU A 204 23.83 4.10 8.67
N ASP A 205 23.15 5.19 8.28
CA ASP A 205 22.50 6.10 9.21
C ASP A 205 21.22 5.46 9.78
N PRO A 206 21.05 5.35 11.11
CA PRO A 206 19.96 4.58 11.71
C PRO A 206 18.56 5.17 11.49
N GLU A 207 18.48 6.47 11.21
CA GLU A 207 17.22 7.18 10.92
C GLU A 207 16.91 7.28 9.42
N CYS A 208 17.79 6.72 8.57
CA CYS A 208 17.67 6.84 7.13
C CYS A 208 16.67 5.82 6.58
N CYS A 209 15.78 6.30 5.72
CA CYS A 209 15.02 5.48 4.80
C CYS A 209 15.42 5.79 3.36
N ILE A 210 15.88 4.80 2.61
CA ILE A 210 16.30 4.87 1.21
C ILE A 210 15.48 3.87 0.41
N LEU A 211 14.74 4.40 -0.56
CA LEU A 211 14.00 3.63 -1.55
C LEU A 211 14.58 3.90 -2.93
N LYS A 212 14.91 2.83 -3.64
CA LYS A 212 15.24 2.90 -5.07
C LYS A 212 14.06 2.42 -5.88
N PHE A 213 13.79 3.11 -6.98
CA PHE A 213 12.74 2.79 -7.91
C PHE A 213 13.37 2.56 -9.28
N GLN A 214 12.92 1.52 -9.98
CA GLN A 214 13.29 1.26 -11.36
C GLN A 214 12.05 0.95 -12.18
N THR A 215 11.82 1.75 -13.21
CA THR A 215 10.70 1.56 -14.13
C THR A 215 11.08 0.56 -15.23
N PHE A 216 10.21 -0.40 -15.46
CA PHE A 216 10.24 -1.35 -16.57
C PHE A 216 8.94 -1.25 -17.37
N ASP A 217 8.90 -1.93 -18.53
CA ASP A 217 7.75 -1.89 -19.44
C ASP A 217 6.41 -2.23 -18.79
N THR A 218 6.41 -3.11 -17.79
CA THR A 218 5.18 -3.62 -17.17
C THR A 218 5.06 -3.33 -15.68
N ARG A 219 6.08 -2.75 -15.04
CA ARG A 219 6.15 -2.62 -13.58
C ARG A 219 7.13 -1.54 -13.13
N ILE A 220 6.98 -1.10 -11.89
CA ILE A 220 7.98 -0.32 -11.15
C ILE A 220 8.48 -1.22 -10.04
N GLU A 221 9.77 -1.53 -10.06
CA GLU A 221 10.44 -2.24 -8.99
C GLU A 221 10.82 -1.22 -7.91
N VAL A 222 10.49 -1.53 -6.65
CA VAL A 222 10.92 -0.77 -5.48
C VAL A 222 11.88 -1.65 -4.70
N GLU A 223 13.10 -1.17 -4.49
CA GLU A 223 14.10 -1.78 -3.63
C GLU A 223 14.23 -0.92 -2.37
N GLU A 224 14.03 -1.55 -1.21
CA GLU A 224 14.32 -0.95 0.07
C GLU A 224 15.79 -1.19 0.42
N VAL A 225 16.59 -0.13 0.42
CA VAL A 225 18.05 -0.24 0.66
C VAL A 225 18.37 -0.15 2.15
N ALA A 226 17.71 0.75 2.85
CA ALA A 226 17.83 0.92 4.29
C ALA A 226 16.59 1.67 4.76
N CYS A 227 15.69 1.06 5.53
CA CYS A 227 14.57 1.75 6.20
C CYS A 227 14.35 1.21 7.62
N SER A 228 15.39 0.64 8.23
CA SER A 228 15.34 -0.09 9.50
C SER A 228 14.83 0.74 10.67
N GLY A 229 15.11 2.04 10.72
CA GLY A 229 14.57 2.96 11.72
C GLY A 229 13.03 3.12 11.67
N PHE A 230 12.44 2.87 10.50
CA PHE A 230 10.98 2.86 10.29
C PHE A 230 10.37 1.46 10.49
N HIS A 231 11.19 0.43 10.73
CA HIS A 231 10.74 -0.94 11.03
C HIS A 231 10.26 -1.14 12.47
N GLY A 232 10.04 -0.07 13.24
CA GLY A 232 9.18 -0.13 14.44
C GLY A 232 7.81 -0.75 14.14
N ALA A 233 7.36 -0.64 12.89
CA ALA A 233 6.18 -1.32 12.33
C ALA A 233 6.51 -2.59 11.51
N ARG A 234 7.77 -2.95 11.25
CA ARG A 234 8.17 -4.12 10.42
C ARG A 234 7.45 -4.20 9.06
N ALA A 235 7.18 -3.04 8.48
CA ALA A 235 6.55 -2.91 7.17
C ALA A 235 7.63 -2.93 6.08
N TYR A 236 7.48 -3.83 5.11
CA TYR A 236 8.43 -4.01 4.01
C TYR A 236 7.94 -3.28 2.76
N PHE A 237 8.77 -2.44 2.15
CA PHE A 237 8.39 -1.63 0.98
C PHE A 237 8.78 -2.26 -0.38
N ASP A 238 9.65 -3.26 -0.37
CA ASP A 238 10.21 -3.89 -1.57
C ASP A 238 9.16 -4.65 -2.42
N GLY A 239 9.20 -4.49 -3.74
CA GLY A 239 8.31 -5.27 -4.59
C GLY A 239 8.14 -4.75 -6.01
N ASP A 240 7.41 -5.55 -6.78
CA ASP A 240 7.11 -5.32 -8.18
C ASP A 240 5.71 -4.71 -8.35
N TYR A 241 5.63 -3.39 -8.42
CA TYR A 241 4.37 -2.65 -8.50
C TYR A 241 3.92 -2.51 -9.94
N ARG A 242 2.80 -3.18 -10.28
CA ARG A 242 2.22 -3.17 -11.62
C ARG A 242 0.99 -2.26 -11.65
N TYR A 243 0.76 -1.60 -12.78
CA TYR A 243 -0.33 -0.62 -12.93
C TYR A 243 -1.69 -1.29 -12.67
N GLU A 244 -2.48 -0.71 -11.78
CA GLU A 244 -3.84 -1.14 -11.48
C GLU A 244 -4.82 -0.38 -12.38
N PHE A 245 -5.26 -1.04 -13.46
CA PHE A 245 -6.28 -0.46 -14.35
C PHE A 245 -7.60 -0.26 -13.59
N LYS A 246 -8.21 0.92 -13.75
CA LYS A 246 -9.46 1.33 -13.10
C LYS A 246 -10.69 0.73 -13.77
#